data_AF-A0AAU4JIP7-F1
#
_entry.id   AF-A0AAU4JIP7-F1
#
_cell.length_a   1.000
_cell.length_b   1.000
_cell.length_c   1.000
_cell.angle_alpha   90.00
_cell.angle_beta   90.00
_cell.angle_gamma   90.00
#
_symmetry.space_group_name_H-M   'P 1'
#
loop_
_entity.id
_entity.type
_entity.pdbx_description
1 polymer ?
#
loop_
_entity_poly.entity_id
_entity_poly.type
_entity_poly.pdbx_seq_one_letter_code
_entity_poly.pdbx_strand_id
1 'polypeptide(L)'
;MRALLTKVEQDSRLDRAGDRLQKVVLGTLRPRRLRDLLHGVTLGHPLHPAMVQVPVGAWISAAVLDLMPGQRRPATVLVGLGTVSALPAAVAGLNDWAALARDQRRVGLVHAAANTVGMTLYAGSLAARLSGRHGMGRALGFLGLSTVSLGAYIGGHLAYKQGAQVNQSVSELHRMTDGWHSLADMATLPQRTLITREVDDDISVILYRHGDEVTVMLERCPHQSGPLGEGEVQEIDGHACVVCPWHGSAFRLNGGEVVQGPSGNDQQILPTRIQNGVLQTRLP
;
A
#
# COMPACT_ATOMS: atom_id res chain seq x y z
N MET A 1 -10.90 16.52 15.84
CA MET A 1 -10.63 15.40 14.91
C MET A 1 -9.31 14.68 15.23
N ARG A 2 -8.14 15.35 15.23
CA ARG A 2 -6.83 14.73 15.53
C ARG A 2 -6.80 13.86 16.81
N ALA A 3 -7.31 14.39 17.93
CA ALA A 3 -7.36 13.65 19.19
C ALA A 3 -8.28 12.42 19.17
N LEU A 4 -9.32 12.41 18.32
CA LEU A 4 -10.19 11.25 18.15
C LEU A 4 -9.47 10.13 17.39
N LEU A 5 -8.76 10.47 16.31
CA LEU A 5 -8.01 9.48 15.54
C LEU A 5 -6.87 8.85 16.35
N THR A 6 -6.16 9.63 17.17
CA THR A 6 -5.17 9.05 18.09
C THR A 6 -5.79 8.13 19.13
N LYS A 7 -7.02 8.40 19.59
CA LYS A 7 -7.73 7.44 20.45
C LYS A 7 -8.06 6.14 19.70
N VAL A 8 -8.47 6.22 18.43
CA VAL A 8 -8.73 5.04 17.59
C VAL A 8 -7.47 4.21 17.35
N GLU A 9 -6.33 4.85 17.07
CA GLU A 9 -5.01 4.19 16.91
C GLU A 9 -4.68 3.31 18.13
N GLN A 10 -5.06 3.74 19.33
CA GLN A 10 -4.75 3.08 20.60
C GLN A 10 -5.88 2.17 21.12
N ASP A 11 -7.03 2.13 20.46
CA ASP A 11 -8.19 1.36 20.92
C ASP A 11 -8.06 -0.13 20.59
N SER A 12 -7.47 -0.89 21.52
CA SER A 12 -7.31 -2.34 21.41
C SER A 12 -8.63 -3.12 21.37
N ARG A 13 -9.78 -2.50 21.70
CA ARG A 13 -11.09 -3.16 21.58
C ARG A 13 -11.43 -3.50 20.13
N LEU A 14 -10.87 -2.74 19.18
CA LEU A 14 -11.05 -2.95 17.75
C LEU A 14 -10.25 -4.16 17.22
N ASP A 15 -9.22 -4.61 17.94
CA ASP A 15 -8.35 -5.70 17.49
C ASP A 15 -9.12 -7.01 17.28
N ARG A 16 -10.08 -7.31 18.17
CA ARG A 16 -10.87 -8.55 18.05
C ARG A 16 -11.69 -8.59 16.77
N ALA A 17 -12.28 -7.45 16.39
CA ALA A 17 -13.04 -7.33 15.15
C ALA A 17 -12.10 -7.36 13.94
N GLY A 18 -10.98 -6.63 14.02
CA GLY A 18 -9.95 -6.59 13.00
C GLY A 18 -9.35 -7.97 12.71
N ASP A 19 -8.89 -8.70 13.73
CA ASP A 19 -8.24 -10.00 13.56
C ASP A 19 -9.21 -11.05 12.99
N ARG A 20 -10.51 -10.96 13.31
CA ARG A 20 -11.54 -11.81 12.68
C ARG A 20 -11.73 -11.48 11.20
N LEU A 21 -11.90 -10.20 10.87
CA LEU A 21 -12.10 -9.77 9.50
C LEU A 21 -10.84 -10.05 8.64
N GLN A 22 -9.65 -9.82 9.19
CA GLN A 22 -8.37 -10.12 8.53
C GLN A 22 -8.29 -11.60 8.14
N LYS A 23 -8.64 -12.52 9.06
CA LYS A 23 -8.67 -13.97 8.76
C LYS A 23 -9.66 -14.29 7.65
N VAL A 24 -10.82 -13.64 7.62
CA VAL A 24 -11.81 -13.84 6.55
C VAL A 24 -11.26 -13.34 5.22
N VAL A 25 -10.65 -12.15 5.17
CA VAL A 25 -10.07 -11.58 3.95
C VAL A 25 -8.98 -12.49 3.40
N LEU A 26 -7.99 -12.87 4.24
CA LEU A 26 -6.90 -13.76 3.85
C LEU A 26 -7.39 -15.17 3.46
N GLY A 27 -8.47 -15.64 4.10
CA GLY A 27 -9.10 -16.92 3.78
C GLY A 27 -9.94 -16.91 2.50
N THR A 28 -10.39 -15.73 2.04
CA THR A 28 -11.22 -15.56 0.83
C THR A 28 -10.36 -15.22 -0.39
N LEU A 29 -9.44 -14.25 -0.25
CA LEU A 29 -8.47 -13.86 -1.28
C LEU A 29 -7.26 -14.79 -1.26
N ARG A 30 -7.49 -16.06 -1.59
CA ARG A 30 -6.45 -17.12 -1.55
C ARG A 30 -5.43 -17.04 -2.69
N PRO A 31 -5.82 -16.84 -3.96
CA PRO A 31 -4.87 -16.91 -5.06
C PRO A 31 -3.82 -15.81 -4.93
N ARG A 32 -2.53 -16.20 -4.90
CA ARG A 32 -1.41 -15.25 -4.71
C ARG A 32 -1.41 -14.17 -5.79
N ARG A 33 -1.52 -14.58 -7.06
CA ARG A 33 -1.62 -13.68 -8.22
C ARG A 33 -2.73 -12.63 -8.09
N LEU A 34 -3.87 -13.01 -7.50
CA LEU A 34 -4.97 -12.07 -7.26
C LEU A 34 -4.59 -11.05 -6.17
N ARG A 35 -3.98 -11.49 -5.06
CA ARG A 35 -3.50 -10.58 -4.02
C ARG A 35 -2.42 -9.65 -4.54
N ASP A 36 -1.48 -10.16 -5.32
CA ASP A 36 -0.38 -9.37 -5.88
C ASP A 36 -0.91 -8.29 -6.84
N LEU A 37 -1.90 -8.65 -7.68
CA LEU A 37 -2.62 -7.68 -8.51
C LEU A 37 -3.33 -6.61 -7.66
N LEU A 38 -4.04 -7.01 -6.61
CA LEU A 38 -4.77 -6.09 -5.73
C LEU A 38 -3.85 -5.19 -4.89
N HIS A 39 -2.66 -5.67 -4.51
CA HIS A 39 -1.60 -4.87 -3.91
C HIS A 39 -0.90 -3.94 -4.91
N GLY A 40 -1.09 -4.16 -6.22
CA GLY A 40 -0.45 -3.36 -7.26
C GLY A 40 1.02 -3.72 -7.53
N VAL A 41 1.44 -4.95 -7.20
CA VAL A 41 2.81 -5.46 -7.46
C VAL A 41 3.21 -5.27 -8.91
N THR A 42 2.32 -5.58 -9.86
CA THR A 42 2.59 -5.43 -11.29
C THR A 42 2.66 -3.97 -11.78
N LEU A 43 2.16 -3.03 -10.97
CA LEU A 43 2.17 -1.60 -11.29
C LEU A 43 3.38 -0.88 -10.65
N GLY A 44 4.05 -1.50 -9.68
CA GLY A 44 5.08 -0.86 -8.86
C GLY A 44 4.52 0.16 -7.86
N HIS A 45 3.20 0.21 -7.68
CA HIS A 45 2.54 1.09 -6.70
C HIS A 45 1.16 0.54 -6.29
N PRO A 46 0.63 0.91 -5.10
CA PRO A 46 -0.66 0.43 -4.62
C PRO A 46 -1.81 0.71 -5.60
N LEU A 47 -2.68 -0.30 -5.82
CA LEU A 47 -3.80 -0.20 -6.75
C LEU A 47 -4.98 0.58 -6.16
N HIS A 48 -5.29 0.41 -4.87
CA HIS A 48 -6.45 1.05 -4.23
C HIS A 48 -6.50 2.58 -4.42
N PRO A 49 -5.43 3.36 -4.17
CA PRO A 49 -5.43 4.81 -4.41
C PRO A 49 -5.67 5.21 -5.87
N ALA A 50 -5.21 4.41 -6.83
CA ALA A 50 -5.48 4.66 -8.24
C ALA A 50 -6.96 4.40 -8.57
N MET A 51 -7.55 3.33 -8.04
CA MET A 51 -8.93 2.95 -8.33
C MET A 51 -9.96 3.90 -7.75
N VAL A 52 -9.71 4.51 -6.60
CA VAL A 52 -10.67 5.44 -5.96
C VAL A 52 -10.88 6.74 -6.72
N GLN A 53 -10.02 7.08 -7.69
CA GLN A 53 -10.18 8.28 -8.51
C GLN A 53 -11.52 8.29 -9.28
N VAL A 54 -11.91 7.13 -9.84
CA VAL A 54 -13.15 7.00 -10.61
C VAL A 54 -14.40 7.23 -9.75
N PRO A 55 -14.62 6.51 -8.63
CA PRO A 55 -15.81 6.73 -7.82
C PRO A 55 -15.87 8.12 -7.21
N VAL A 56 -14.76 8.64 -6.68
CA VAL A 56 -14.73 9.98 -6.09
C VAL A 56 -15.03 11.05 -7.14
N GLY A 57 -14.38 10.99 -8.30
CA GLY A 57 -14.62 11.92 -9.40
C GLY A 57 -16.07 11.89 -9.88
N ALA A 58 -16.62 10.69 -10.11
CA ALA A 58 -18.00 10.52 -10.56
C ALA A 58 -19.01 11.08 -9.54
N TRP A 59 -18.81 10.82 -8.24
CA TRP A 59 -19.68 11.28 -7.18
C TRP A 59 -19.63 12.80 -6.95
N ILE A 60 -18.45 13.42 -7.01
CA ILE A 60 -18.31 14.87 -6.95
C ILE A 60 -18.99 15.52 -8.15
N SER A 61 -18.73 15.02 -9.36
CA SER A 61 -19.37 15.52 -10.58
C SER A 61 -20.89 15.35 -10.55
N ALA A 62 -21.40 14.23 -10.03
CA ALA A 62 -22.84 14.04 -9.83
C ALA A 62 -23.45 15.07 -8.89
N ALA A 63 -22.76 15.41 -7.79
CA ALA A 63 -23.21 16.43 -6.85
C ALA A 63 -23.27 17.82 -7.49
N VAL A 64 -22.30 18.18 -8.34
CA VAL A 64 -22.35 19.44 -9.13
C VAL A 64 -23.55 19.43 -10.07
N LEU A 65 -23.74 18.34 -10.83
CA LEU A 65 -24.87 18.23 -11.76
C LEU A 65 -26.23 18.23 -11.05
N ASP A 66 -26.31 17.70 -9.83
CA ASP A 66 -27.53 17.79 -9.04
C ASP A 66 -27.92 19.25 -8.74
N LEU A 67 -26.95 20.16 -8.59
CA LEU A 67 -27.23 21.58 -8.38
C LEU A 67 -27.67 22.30 -9.67
N MET A 68 -27.50 21.68 -10.84
CA MET A 68 -27.83 22.25 -12.13
C MET A 68 -29.24 21.80 -12.60
N PRO A 69 -30.13 22.74 -12.98
CA PRO A 69 -31.42 22.40 -13.57
C PRO A 69 -31.26 21.52 -14.82
N GLY A 70 -32.14 20.53 -15.01
CA GLY A 70 -32.16 19.67 -16.20
C GLY A 70 -31.16 18.50 -16.21
N GLN A 71 -30.16 18.46 -15.31
CA GLN A 71 -29.06 17.50 -15.38
C GLN A 71 -29.31 16.15 -14.67
N ARG A 72 -30.57 15.74 -14.50
CA ARG A 72 -30.95 14.52 -13.74
C ARG A 72 -30.35 13.23 -14.31
N ARG A 73 -30.37 13.08 -15.63
CA ARG A 73 -29.85 11.89 -16.32
C ARG A 73 -28.33 11.76 -16.16
N PRO A 74 -27.51 12.77 -16.54
CA PRO A 74 -26.07 12.75 -16.28
C PRO A 74 -25.69 12.48 -14.83
N ALA A 75 -26.35 13.14 -13.86
CA ALA A 75 -26.10 12.89 -12.44
C ALA A 75 -26.39 11.43 -12.03
N THR A 76 -27.45 10.83 -12.58
CA THR A 76 -27.78 9.42 -12.30
C THR A 76 -26.75 8.46 -12.89
N VAL A 77 -26.28 8.73 -14.11
CA VAL A 77 -25.22 7.93 -14.75
C VAL A 77 -23.94 7.97 -13.92
N LEU A 78 -23.53 9.14 -13.44
CA LEU A 78 -22.33 9.30 -12.63
C LEU A 78 -22.47 8.67 -11.24
N VAL A 79 -23.64 8.77 -10.60
CA VAL A 79 -23.91 8.02 -9.35
C VAL A 79 -23.78 6.51 -9.60
N GLY A 80 -24.32 6.01 -10.71
CA GLY A 80 -24.19 4.61 -11.10
C GLY A 80 -22.74 4.18 -11.32
N LEU A 81 -22.00 4.95 -12.14
CA LEU A 81 -20.58 4.72 -12.42
C LEU A 81 -19.75 4.70 -11.14
N GLY A 82 -19.94 5.69 -10.26
CA GLY A 82 -19.23 5.74 -8.98
C GLY A 82 -19.58 4.58 -8.06
N THR A 83 -20.86 4.19 -7.98
CA THR A 83 -21.29 3.06 -7.15
C THR A 83 -20.68 1.73 -7.60
N VAL A 84 -20.67 1.47 -8.91
CA VAL A 84 -20.11 0.22 -9.46
C VAL A 84 -18.59 0.20 -9.36
N SER A 85 -17.92 1.29 -9.73
CA SER A 85 -16.44 1.38 -9.69
C SER A 85 -15.86 1.37 -8.26
N ALA A 86 -16.64 1.73 -7.24
CA ALA A 86 -16.21 1.66 -5.85
C ALA A 86 -16.01 0.22 -5.35
N LEU A 87 -16.70 -0.78 -5.93
CA LEU A 87 -16.60 -2.18 -5.50
C LEU A 87 -15.19 -2.75 -5.63
N PRO A 88 -14.54 -2.74 -6.81
CA PRO A 88 -13.20 -3.27 -6.93
C PRO A 88 -12.16 -2.45 -6.15
N ALA A 89 -12.36 -1.12 -6.00
CA ALA A 89 -11.51 -0.31 -5.14
C ALA A 89 -11.61 -0.75 -3.66
N ALA A 90 -12.81 -1.06 -3.17
CA ALA A 90 -13.02 -1.57 -1.82
C ALA A 90 -12.36 -2.94 -1.60
N VAL A 91 -12.38 -3.83 -2.61
CA VAL A 91 -11.71 -5.13 -2.56
C VAL A 91 -10.18 -4.97 -2.47
N ALA A 92 -9.60 -4.09 -3.30
CA ALA A 92 -8.17 -3.78 -3.22
C ALA A 92 -7.79 -3.20 -1.85
N GLY A 93 -8.58 -2.25 -1.34
CA GLY A 93 -8.33 -1.64 -0.02
C GLY A 93 -8.45 -2.63 1.15
N LEU A 94 -9.39 -3.61 1.08
CA LEU A 94 -9.49 -4.68 2.08
C LEU A 94 -8.28 -5.62 2.04
N ASN A 95 -7.78 -5.93 0.85
CA ASN A 95 -6.57 -6.74 0.66
C ASN A 95 -5.34 -6.04 1.27
N ASP A 96 -5.15 -4.75 0.99
CA ASP A 96 -4.08 -3.95 1.57
C ASP A 96 -4.20 -3.85 3.09
N TRP A 97 -5.41 -3.55 3.60
CA TRP A 97 -5.70 -3.47 5.03
C TRP A 97 -5.35 -4.74 5.79
N ALA A 98 -5.57 -5.92 5.19
CA ALA A 98 -5.26 -7.20 5.82
C ALA A 98 -3.76 -7.41 6.04
N ALA A 99 -2.89 -6.68 5.33
CA ALA A 99 -1.44 -6.73 5.52
C ALA A 99 -0.90 -5.65 6.48
N LEU A 100 -1.75 -4.73 6.96
CA LEU A 100 -1.34 -3.61 7.82
C LEU A 100 -1.02 -4.03 9.27
N ALA A 101 -0.17 -3.23 9.92
CA ALA A 101 0.08 -3.31 11.37
C ALA A 101 -1.21 -3.07 12.17
N ARG A 102 -1.24 -3.51 13.43
CA ARG A 102 -2.47 -3.47 14.26
C ARG A 102 -3.03 -2.05 14.43
N ASP A 103 -2.19 -1.08 14.72
CA ASP A 103 -2.56 0.33 14.90
C ASP A 103 -3.15 0.94 13.62
N GLN A 104 -2.56 0.64 12.46
CA GLN A 104 -3.08 1.00 11.14
C GLN A 104 -4.42 0.29 10.87
N ARG A 105 -4.55 -1.00 11.20
CA ARG A 105 -5.80 -1.75 11.00
C ARG A 105 -6.97 -1.17 11.80
N ARG A 106 -6.73 -0.68 13.03
CA ARG A 106 -7.77 -0.05 13.86
C ARG A 106 -8.39 1.17 13.17
N VAL A 107 -7.54 2.07 12.66
CA VAL A 107 -7.98 3.24 11.89
C VAL A 107 -8.61 2.81 10.56
N GLY A 108 -8.03 1.79 9.92
CA GLY A 108 -8.55 1.16 8.70
C GLY A 108 -9.97 0.62 8.83
N LEU A 109 -10.35 0.06 9.99
CA LEU A 109 -11.72 -0.39 10.24
C LEU A 109 -12.71 0.79 10.25
N VAL A 110 -12.34 1.92 10.85
CA VAL A 110 -13.19 3.11 10.89
C VAL A 110 -13.30 3.73 9.48
N HIS A 111 -12.20 3.75 8.74
CA HIS A 111 -12.19 4.14 7.33
C HIS A 111 -13.12 3.26 6.48
N ALA A 112 -13.00 1.94 6.61
CA ALA A 112 -13.83 0.98 5.87
C ALA A 112 -15.31 1.10 6.26
N ALA A 113 -15.63 1.30 7.53
CA ALA A 113 -16.99 1.49 8.01
C ALA A 113 -17.62 2.77 7.43
N ALA A 114 -16.92 3.90 7.47
CA ALA A 114 -17.39 5.16 6.88
C ALA A 114 -17.67 5.00 5.37
N ASN A 115 -16.73 4.40 4.63
CA ASN A 115 -16.93 4.19 3.19
C ASN A 115 -18.04 3.18 2.89
N THR A 116 -18.24 2.15 3.71
CA THR A 116 -19.37 1.21 3.57
C THR A 116 -20.72 1.92 3.72
N VAL A 117 -20.83 2.83 4.70
CA VAL A 117 -22.03 3.67 4.86
C VAL A 117 -22.21 4.58 3.65
N GLY A 118 -21.16 5.24 3.18
CA GLY A 118 -21.19 6.09 1.99
C GLY A 118 -21.61 5.34 0.71
N MET A 119 -21.06 4.14 0.47
CA MET A 119 -21.44 3.28 -0.65
C MET A 119 -22.89 2.83 -0.55
N THR A 120 -23.37 2.50 0.66
CA THR A 120 -24.78 2.14 0.89
C THR A 120 -25.71 3.32 0.58
N LEU A 121 -25.33 4.53 0.99
CA LEU A 121 -26.07 5.77 0.66
C LEU A 121 -26.09 6.02 -0.85
N TYR A 122 -25.00 5.78 -1.57
CA TYR A 122 -24.95 5.91 -3.03
C TYR A 122 -25.75 4.83 -3.76
N ALA A 123 -25.74 3.58 -3.27
CA ALA A 123 -26.63 2.54 -3.78
C ALA A 123 -28.11 2.91 -3.57
N GLY A 124 -28.45 3.45 -2.39
CA GLY A 124 -29.78 4.00 -2.11
C GLY A 124 -30.13 5.21 -2.99
N SER A 125 -29.16 6.11 -3.24
CA SER A 125 -29.30 7.25 -4.15
C SER A 125 -29.63 6.77 -5.58
N LEU A 126 -28.89 5.77 -6.07
CA LEU A 126 -29.11 5.18 -7.38
C LEU A 126 -30.51 4.55 -7.47
N ALA A 127 -30.89 3.72 -6.50
CA ALA A 127 -32.20 3.09 -6.46
C ALA A 127 -33.34 4.13 -6.43
N ALA A 128 -33.19 5.20 -5.64
CA ALA A 128 -34.14 6.31 -5.57
C ALA A 128 -34.29 7.02 -6.92
N ARG A 129 -33.17 7.32 -7.60
CA ARG A 129 -33.15 7.97 -8.93
C ARG A 129 -33.80 7.10 -9.99
N LEU A 130 -33.50 5.79 -10.01
CA LEU A 130 -34.10 4.84 -10.94
C LEU A 130 -35.60 4.64 -10.70
N SER A 131 -36.07 4.86 -9.46
CA SER A 131 -37.49 4.85 -9.10
C SER A 131 -38.21 6.19 -9.34
N GLY A 132 -37.57 7.16 -10.00
CA GLY A 132 -38.13 8.51 -10.23
C GLY A 132 -38.14 9.44 -9.00
N ARG A 133 -37.71 8.97 -7.82
CA ARG A 133 -37.62 9.75 -6.56
C ARG A 133 -36.35 10.59 -6.50
N HIS A 134 -36.16 11.48 -7.48
CA HIS A 134 -34.91 12.23 -7.65
C HIS A 134 -34.55 13.14 -6.47
N GLY A 135 -35.53 13.73 -5.77
CA GLY A 135 -35.25 14.55 -4.58
C GLY A 135 -34.60 13.74 -3.45
N MET A 136 -35.14 12.56 -3.16
CA MET A 136 -34.55 11.61 -2.21
C MET A 136 -33.18 11.12 -2.70
N GLY A 137 -33.05 10.83 -4.00
CA GLY A 137 -31.78 10.46 -4.61
C GLY A 137 -30.69 11.52 -4.43
N ARG A 138 -31.02 12.80 -4.58
CA ARG A 138 -30.12 13.91 -4.31
C ARG A 138 -29.72 14.00 -2.84
N ALA A 139 -30.69 13.94 -1.93
CA ALA A 139 -30.42 13.97 -0.50
C ALA A 139 -29.48 12.84 -0.06
N LEU A 140 -29.74 11.61 -0.49
CA LEU A 140 -28.87 10.46 -0.25
C LEU A 140 -27.49 10.62 -0.89
N GLY A 141 -27.42 11.22 -2.09
CA GLY A 141 -26.16 11.51 -2.78
C GLY A 141 -25.28 12.49 -2.01
N PHE A 142 -25.84 13.59 -1.48
CA PHE A 142 -25.09 14.53 -0.64
C PHE A 142 -24.66 13.92 0.69
N LEU A 143 -25.53 13.15 1.35
CA LEU A 143 -25.17 12.40 2.57
C LEU A 143 -24.05 11.37 2.30
N GLY A 144 -24.16 10.67 1.17
CA GLY A 144 -23.13 9.75 0.68
C GLY A 144 -21.80 10.48 0.49
N LEU A 145 -21.81 11.60 -0.23
CA LEU A 145 -20.62 12.42 -0.47
C LEU A 145 -19.96 12.88 0.84
N SER A 146 -20.75 13.37 1.81
CA SER A 146 -20.24 13.77 3.11
C SER A 146 -19.58 12.60 3.85
N THR A 147 -20.19 11.42 3.80
CA THR A 147 -19.68 10.23 4.49
C THR A 147 -18.39 9.71 3.85
N VAL A 148 -18.33 9.62 2.51
CA VAL A 148 -17.09 9.21 1.82
C VAL A 148 -15.99 10.25 1.94
N SER A 149 -16.33 11.54 2.06
CA SER A 149 -15.35 12.61 2.32
C SER A 149 -14.73 12.46 3.73
N LEU A 150 -15.52 12.09 4.74
CA LEU A 150 -15.00 11.72 6.05
C LEU A 150 -14.10 10.47 5.95
N GLY A 151 -14.54 9.47 5.20
CA GLY A 151 -13.74 8.28 4.89
C GLY A 151 -12.40 8.65 4.25
N ALA A 152 -12.39 9.56 3.27
CA ALA A 152 -11.20 10.04 2.59
C ALA A 152 -10.25 10.77 3.55
N TYR A 153 -10.76 11.59 4.47
CA TYR A 153 -9.94 12.21 5.51
C TYR A 153 -9.24 11.17 6.41
N ILE A 154 -9.96 10.12 6.82
CA ILE A 154 -9.37 9.01 7.60
C ILE A 154 -8.35 8.23 6.76
N GLY A 155 -8.62 8.03 5.47
CA GLY A 155 -7.69 7.43 4.52
C GLY A 155 -6.39 8.23 4.37
N GLY A 156 -6.50 9.56 4.29
CA GLY A 156 -5.35 10.46 4.30
C GLY A 156 -4.55 10.36 5.59
N HIS A 157 -5.22 10.17 6.74
CA HIS A 157 -4.51 9.93 8.00
C HIS A 157 -3.75 8.59 8.00
N LEU A 158 -4.33 7.51 7.46
CA LEU A 158 -3.63 6.24 7.28
C LEU A 158 -2.37 6.40 6.40
N ALA A 159 -2.51 7.02 5.24
CA ALA A 159 -1.42 7.16 4.27
C ALA A 159 -0.34 8.15 4.75
N TYR A 160 -0.73 9.37 5.09
CA TYR A 160 0.23 10.47 5.32
C TYR A 160 0.73 10.56 6.76
N LYS A 161 -0.05 10.12 7.75
CA LYS A 161 0.39 10.14 9.16
C LYS A 161 0.95 8.79 9.60
N GLN A 162 0.32 7.68 9.21
CA GLN A 162 0.75 6.34 9.64
C GLN A 162 1.61 5.60 8.60
N GLY A 163 1.83 6.16 7.40
CA GLY A 163 2.65 5.54 6.36
C GLY A 163 2.04 4.28 5.75
N ALA A 164 0.74 4.05 5.88
CA ALA A 164 0.11 2.85 5.32
C ALA A 164 0.25 2.84 3.79
N GLN A 165 0.80 1.75 3.25
CA GLN A 165 1.07 1.55 1.80
C GLN A 165 2.03 2.60 1.19
N VAL A 166 2.81 3.31 2.01
CA VAL A 166 3.93 4.16 1.57
C VAL A 166 5.23 3.38 1.69
N ASN A 167 6.17 3.59 0.76
CA ASN A 167 7.51 3.01 0.85
C ASN A 167 8.22 3.48 2.13
N GLN A 168 8.40 2.57 3.08
CA GLN A 168 9.04 2.85 4.37
C GLN A 168 10.57 2.83 4.32
N SER A 169 11.19 2.29 3.26
CA SER A 169 12.64 2.21 3.16
C SER A 169 13.25 3.49 2.61
N VAL A 170 12.52 4.22 1.76
CA VAL A 170 13.04 5.43 1.08
C VAL A 170 13.47 6.56 2.04
N SER A 171 12.94 6.60 3.26
CA SER A 171 13.39 7.57 4.26
C SER A 171 14.84 7.37 4.68
N GLU A 172 15.39 6.16 4.55
CA GLU A 172 16.79 5.88 4.88
C GLU A 172 17.75 6.56 3.90
N LEU A 173 17.40 6.62 2.62
CA LEU A 173 18.21 7.34 1.62
C LEU A 173 18.41 8.80 1.99
N HIS A 174 17.39 9.46 2.55
CA HIS A 174 17.49 10.87 2.95
C HIS A 174 18.42 11.13 4.15
N ARG A 175 18.88 10.06 4.82
CA ARG A 175 19.82 10.13 5.94
C ARG A 175 21.24 9.71 5.56
N MET A 176 21.42 9.09 4.39
CA MET A 176 22.74 8.70 3.92
C MET A 176 23.54 9.94 3.52
N THR A 177 24.85 9.93 3.78
CA THR A 177 25.76 10.98 3.33
C THR A 177 26.22 10.74 1.89
N ASP A 178 26.51 11.84 1.19
CA ASP A 178 27.03 11.79 -0.17
C ASP A 178 28.42 11.15 -0.23
N GLY A 179 28.69 10.43 -1.33
CA GLY A 179 29.99 9.79 -1.58
C GLY A 179 29.94 8.27 -1.52
N TRP A 180 31.13 7.66 -1.60
CA TRP A 180 31.29 6.21 -1.62
C TRP A 180 31.60 5.65 -0.23
N HIS A 181 30.81 4.69 0.19
CA HIS A 181 30.85 4.01 1.48
C HIS A 181 31.40 2.61 1.33
N SER A 182 32.39 2.23 2.13
CA SER A 182 33.00 0.89 2.07
C SER A 182 32.18 -0.11 2.87
N LEU A 183 31.86 -1.26 2.28
CA LEU A 183 30.95 -2.26 2.89
C LEU A 183 31.65 -3.57 3.26
N ALA A 184 32.46 -4.12 2.35
CA ALA A 184 33.08 -5.43 2.52
C ALA A 184 34.27 -5.62 1.59
N ASP A 185 35.21 -6.48 1.99
CA ASP A 185 36.22 -7.02 1.09
C ASP A 185 35.58 -8.08 0.16
N MET A 186 35.70 -7.89 -1.15
CA MET A 186 35.17 -8.80 -2.17
C MET A 186 35.74 -10.22 -2.06
N ALA A 187 36.97 -10.38 -1.57
CA ALA A 187 37.57 -11.70 -1.40
C ALA A 187 36.87 -12.52 -0.31
N THR A 188 36.31 -11.85 0.70
CA THR A 188 35.69 -12.49 1.86
C THR A 188 34.16 -12.54 1.81
N LEU A 189 33.53 -11.77 0.92
CA LEU A 189 32.09 -11.72 0.78
C LEU A 189 31.56 -13.07 0.23
N PRO A 190 30.73 -13.82 1.00
CA PRO A 190 30.27 -15.13 0.59
C PRO A 190 29.34 -15.06 -0.61
N GLN A 191 29.38 -16.11 -1.43
CA GLN A 191 28.46 -16.27 -2.57
C GLN A 191 27.06 -16.63 -2.08
N ARG A 192 26.05 -16.07 -2.76
CA ARG A 192 24.63 -16.45 -2.65
C ARG A 192 24.10 -16.47 -1.22
N THR A 193 24.61 -15.59 -0.37
CA THR A 193 24.25 -15.45 1.04
C THR A 193 23.90 -13.99 1.31
N LEU A 194 22.83 -13.75 2.08
CA LEU A 194 22.48 -12.41 2.53
C LEU A 194 23.44 -11.98 3.65
N ILE A 195 24.04 -10.81 3.49
CA ILE A 195 24.92 -10.21 4.48
C ILE A 195 24.44 -8.80 4.78
N THR A 196 24.17 -8.49 6.05
CA THR A 196 23.81 -7.13 6.48
C THR A 196 25.06 -6.33 6.83
N ARG A 197 25.09 -5.06 6.41
CA ARG A 197 26.11 -4.06 6.78
C ARG A 197 25.44 -2.74 7.11
N GLU A 198 26.16 -1.89 7.81
CA GLU A 198 25.74 -0.52 8.12
C GLU A 198 26.52 0.48 7.27
N VAL A 199 25.83 1.55 6.88
CA VAL A 199 26.35 2.76 6.26
C VAL A 199 26.00 3.92 7.18
N ASP A 200 26.90 4.91 7.33
CA ASP A 200 26.70 6.09 8.18
C ASP A 200 26.22 5.73 9.62
N ASP A 201 26.78 4.66 10.20
CA ASP A 201 26.52 4.12 11.54
C ASP A 201 25.11 3.60 11.84
N ASP A 202 24.07 3.94 11.07
CA ASP A 202 22.69 3.58 11.41
C ASP A 202 21.78 3.21 10.22
N ILE A 203 22.33 3.11 9.01
CA ILE A 203 21.58 2.73 7.80
C ILE A 203 21.98 1.33 7.38
N SER A 204 21.09 0.37 7.64
CA SER A 204 21.35 -1.02 7.31
C SER A 204 21.09 -1.29 5.82
N VAL A 205 22.01 -2.00 5.18
CA VAL A 205 21.90 -2.51 3.81
C VAL A 205 22.12 -4.01 3.79
N ILE A 206 21.46 -4.72 2.88
CA ILE A 206 21.78 -6.11 2.57
C ILE A 206 22.63 -6.21 1.31
N LEU A 207 23.59 -7.12 1.35
CA LEU A 207 24.49 -7.46 0.27
C LEU A 207 24.13 -8.86 -0.20
N TYR A 208 24.06 -9.05 -1.52
CA TYR A 208 23.94 -10.38 -2.12
C TYR A 208 24.90 -10.50 -3.30
N ARG A 209 25.83 -11.44 -3.19
CA ARG A 209 26.85 -11.70 -4.22
C ARG A 209 26.44 -12.85 -5.12
N HIS A 210 26.55 -12.63 -6.43
CA HIS A 210 26.44 -13.67 -7.45
C HIS A 210 27.56 -13.53 -8.48
N GLY A 211 28.58 -14.39 -8.38
CA GLY A 211 29.80 -14.25 -9.18
C GLY A 211 30.59 -13.03 -8.74
N ASP A 212 30.86 -12.12 -9.67
CA ASP A 212 31.57 -10.85 -9.42
C ASP A 212 30.61 -9.67 -9.21
N GLU A 213 29.31 -9.89 -9.41
CA GLU A 213 28.28 -8.89 -9.15
C GLU A 213 27.82 -8.94 -7.70
N VAL A 214 27.64 -7.76 -7.11
CA VAL A 214 27.04 -7.62 -5.79
C VAL A 214 25.91 -6.61 -5.87
N THR A 215 24.73 -7.06 -5.50
CA THR A 215 23.58 -6.19 -5.29
C THR A 215 23.61 -5.70 -3.86
N VAL A 216 23.51 -4.38 -3.69
CA VAL A 216 23.34 -3.72 -2.41
C VAL A 216 21.97 -3.05 -2.41
N MET A 217 21.16 -3.34 -1.42
CA MET A 217 19.85 -2.70 -1.26
C MET A 217 19.59 -2.35 0.19
N LEU A 218 18.68 -1.41 0.44
CA LEU A 218 18.26 -1.11 1.82
C LEU A 218 17.78 -2.39 2.52
N GLU A 219 18.06 -2.50 3.82
CA GLU A 219 17.71 -3.68 4.61
C GLU A 219 16.22 -3.69 4.94
N ARG A 220 15.64 -2.51 5.18
CA ARG A 220 14.24 -2.39 5.60
C ARG A 220 13.31 -2.60 4.42
N CYS A 221 12.39 -3.56 4.53
CA CYS A 221 11.37 -3.83 3.53
C CYS A 221 10.47 -2.60 3.31
N PRO A 222 10.17 -2.21 2.06
CA PRO A 222 9.43 -0.99 1.75
C PRO A 222 7.97 -1.05 2.20
N HIS A 223 7.43 -2.24 2.52
CA HIS A 223 6.06 -2.39 3.01
C HIS A 223 5.87 -1.81 4.43
N GLN A 224 6.62 -2.31 5.41
CA GLN A 224 6.48 -1.95 6.84
C GLN A 224 7.81 -2.02 7.59
N SER A 225 8.95 -1.83 6.92
CA SER A 225 10.28 -1.86 7.54
C SER A 225 10.73 -3.22 8.08
N GLY A 226 10.16 -4.32 7.57
CA GLY A 226 10.58 -5.67 7.95
C GLY A 226 12.03 -5.98 7.56
N PRO A 227 12.78 -6.72 8.39
CA PRO A 227 14.21 -6.91 8.22
C PRO A 227 14.50 -7.92 7.10
N LEU A 228 14.90 -7.44 5.91
CA LEU A 228 15.23 -8.34 4.80
C LEU A 228 16.48 -9.18 5.07
N GLY A 229 17.39 -8.72 5.93
CA GLY A 229 18.60 -9.47 6.31
C GLY A 229 18.30 -10.75 7.11
N GLU A 230 17.15 -10.78 7.79
CA GLU A 230 16.63 -11.96 8.51
C GLU A 230 15.73 -12.83 7.62
N GLY A 231 15.55 -12.45 6.35
CA GLY A 231 14.76 -13.17 5.37
C GLY A 231 15.47 -14.38 4.78
N GLU A 232 14.75 -15.08 3.91
CA GLU A 232 15.28 -16.22 3.15
C GLU A 232 15.48 -15.87 1.69
N VAL A 233 16.51 -16.44 1.07
CA VAL A 233 16.67 -16.40 -0.39
C VAL A 233 15.88 -17.56 -0.99
N GLN A 234 14.90 -17.25 -1.83
CA GLN A 234 14.05 -18.23 -2.52
C GLN A 234 14.09 -17.99 -4.03
N GLU A 235 13.95 -19.05 -4.81
CA GLU A 235 13.78 -18.94 -6.26
C GLU A 235 12.30 -18.72 -6.59
N ILE A 236 11.98 -17.58 -7.20
CA ILE A 236 10.62 -17.20 -7.59
C ILE A 236 10.64 -16.78 -9.06
N ASP A 237 9.84 -17.45 -9.88
CA ASP A 237 9.75 -17.23 -11.33
C ASP A 237 11.13 -17.24 -12.03
N GLY A 238 12.06 -18.09 -11.57
CA GLY A 238 13.41 -18.23 -12.13
C GLY A 238 14.43 -17.20 -11.63
N HIS A 239 14.08 -16.37 -10.64
CA HIS A 239 14.96 -15.37 -10.06
C HIS A 239 15.24 -15.66 -8.58
N ALA A 240 16.47 -15.44 -8.13
CA ALA A 240 16.78 -15.42 -6.70
C ALA A 240 16.15 -14.15 -6.07
N CYS A 241 15.34 -14.34 -5.04
CA CYS A 241 14.60 -13.28 -4.36
C CYS A 241 14.81 -13.36 -2.85
N VAL A 242 14.96 -12.23 -2.18
CA VAL A 242 14.85 -12.16 -0.71
C VAL A 242 13.38 -12.08 -0.32
N VAL A 243 12.96 -12.97 0.57
CA VAL A 243 11.60 -13.02 1.11
C VAL A 243 11.59 -12.44 2.53
N CYS A 244 10.88 -11.33 2.69
CA CYS A 244 10.73 -10.64 3.97
C CYS A 244 10.05 -11.54 5.01
N PRO A 245 10.62 -11.72 6.21
CA PRO A 245 10.11 -12.66 7.20
C PRO A 245 8.79 -12.23 7.86
N TRP A 246 8.41 -10.94 7.77
CA TRP A 246 7.21 -10.43 8.44
C TRP A 246 5.92 -10.79 7.70
N HIS A 247 5.86 -10.50 6.41
CA HIS A 247 4.64 -10.62 5.61
C HIS A 247 4.85 -11.33 4.27
N GLY A 248 6.08 -11.74 3.96
CA GLY A 248 6.41 -12.52 2.79
C GLY A 248 6.65 -11.72 1.51
N SER A 249 6.70 -10.38 1.53
CA SER A 249 7.08 -9.59 0.34
C SER A 249 8.40 -10.10 -0.22
N ALA A 250 8.49 -10.25 -1.53
CA ALA A 250 9.66 -10.83 -2.18
C ALA A 250 10.24 -9.90 -3.24
N PHE A 251 11.56 -9.71 -3.19
CA PHE A 251 12.29 -8.77 -4.05
C PHE A 251 13.43 -9.48 -4.76
N ARG A 252 13.57 -9.23 -6.05
CA ARG A 252 14.66 -9.80 -6.86
C ARG A 252 16.02 -9.32 -6.35
N LEU A 253 16.94 -10.26 -6.19
CA LEU A 253 18.30 -9.98 -5.72
C LEU A 253 19.24 -9.51 -6.82
N ASN A 254 18.74 -9.32 -8.05
CA ASN A 254 19.49 -8.81 -9.19
C ASN A 254 18.94 -7.47 -9.73
N GLY A 255 18.10 -6.77 -8.95
CA GLY A 255 17.47 -5.52 -9.42
C GLY A 255 16.51 -4.87 -8.43
N GLY A 256 16.13 -5.56 -7.35
CA GLY A 256 15.28 -5.02 -6.30
C GLY A 256 13.78 -5.06 -6.63
N GLU A 257 13.41 -5.53 -7.82
CA GLU A 257 12.01 -5.50 -8.27
C GLU A 257 11.15 -6.36 -7.36
N VAL A 258 9.99 -5.82 -6.96
CA VAL A 258 9.02 -6.58 -6.20
C VAL A 258 8.33 -7.58 -7.12
N VAL A 259 8.41 -8.85 -6.74
CA VAL A 259 7.69 -9.94 -7.44
C VAL A 259 6.56 -10.49 -6.59
N GLN A 260 6.72 -10.38 -5.27
CA GLN A 260 5.84 -10.82 -4.18
C GLN A 260 5.26 -9.66 -3.35
N GLY A 261 3.94 -9.45 -3.31
CA GLY A 261 3.31 -8.59 -2.30
C GLY A 261 3.44 -9.14 -0.86
N PRO A 262 3.06 -8.35 0.16
CA PRO A 262 2.19 -7.17 0.10
C PRO A 262 2.84 -5.82 -0.24
N SER A 263 4.16 -5.76 -0.42
CA SER A 263 4.75 -4.53 -0.97
C SER A 263 4.25 -4.30 -2.40
N GLY A 264 3.78 -3.10 -2.70
CA GLY A 264 3.58 -2.65 -4.08
C GLY A 264 4.81 -1.99 -4.69
N ASN A 265 5.78 -1.57 -3.86
CA ASN A 265 6.97 -0.84 -4.30
C ASN A 265 8.19 -1.77 -4.42
N ASP A 266 9.05 -1.49 -5.40
CA ASP A 266 10.37 -2.10 -5.51
C ASP A 266 11.28 -1.73 -4.33
N GLN A 267 12.27 -2.59 -4.07
CA GLN A 267 13.28 -2.31 -3.08
C GLN A 267 14.39 -1.41 -3.64
N GLN A 268 14.86 -0.49 -2.80
CA GLN A 268 15.86 0.50 -3.20
C GLN A 268 17.24 -0.13 -3.34
N ILE A 269 17.72 -0.21 -4.59
CA ILE A 269 19.09 -0.60 -4.92
C ILE A 269 20.01 0.61 -4.82
N LEU A 270 21.19 0.40 -4.24
CA LEU A 270 22.25 1.40 -4.18
C LEU A 270 23.32 1.11 -5.24
N PRO A 271 23.82 2.12 -5.98
CA PRO A 271 24.91 1.92 -6.93
C PRO A 271 26.14 1.35 -6.24
N THR A 272 26.72 0.31 -6.84
CA THR A 272 27.91 -0.35 -6.32
C THR A 272 29.13 -0.15 -7.21
N ARG A 273 30.32 -0.23 -6.61
CA ARG A 273 31.58 -0.40 -7.33
C ARG A 273 32.55 -1.24 -6.52
N ILE A 274 33.55 -1.80 -7.19
CA ILE A 274 34.68 -2.44 -6.53
C ILE A 274 35.91 -1.55 -6.75
N GLN A 275 36.52 -1.07 -5.66
CA GLN A 275 37.74 -0.27 -5.70
C GLN A 275 38.80 -0.91 -4.82
N ASN A 276 39.94 -1.29 -5.41
CA ASN A 276 41.05 -1.96 -4.71
C ASN A 276 40.60 -3.19 -3.90
N GLY A 277 39.70 -4.01 -4.46
CA GLY A 277 39.15 -5.21 -3.82
C GLY A 277 38.03 -4.94 -2.80
N VAL A 278 37.71 -3.68 -2.52
CA VAL A 278 36.64 -3.31 -1.56
C VAL A 278 35.36 -2.98 -2.32
N LEU A 279 34.26 -3.63 -1.93
CA LEU A 279 32.91 -3.26 -2.34
C LEU A 279 32.53 -1.94 -1.68
N GLN A 280 32.13 -0.99 -2.51
CA GLN A 280 31.61 0.30 -2.07
C GLN A 280 30.20 0.54 -2.62
N THR A 281 29.42 1.31 -1.88
CA THR A 281 28.07 1.76 -2.28
C THR A 281 27.94 3.27 -2.16
N ARG A 282 26.93 3.88 -2.79
CA ARG A 282 26.61 5.31 -2.63
C ARG A 282 25.11 5.57 -2.72
N LEU A 283 24.71 6.81 -2.47
CA LEU A 283 23.39 7.30 -2.88
C LEU A 283 23.19 7.16 -4.40
N PRO A 284 21.97 6.77 -4.87
CA PRO A 284 21.62 6.71 -6.29
C PRO A 284 22.03 7.94 -7.11
#